data_AF-A0A2S5CNR0-F1
#
_entry.id   AF-A0A2S5CNR0-F1
#
_cell.length_a   1.000
_cell.length_b   1.000
_cell.length_c   1.000
_cell.angle_alpha   90.00
_cell.angle_beta   90.00
_cell.angle_gamma   90.00
#
_symmetry.space_group_name_H-M   'P 1'
#
loop_
_entity.id
_entity.type
_entity.pdbx_description
1 polymer ?
#
loop_
_entity_poly.entity_id
_entity_poly.type
_entity_poly.pdbx_seq_one_letter_code
_entity_poly.pdbx_strand_id
1 'polypeptide(L)' 'MQVLVHLPDDLANRFKSTVPKRLRSAFIADLLSKAIAEQEDELFKLAIAVDNDPAVAELEADWESTVGDGFATR' A
#
# COMPACT_ATOMS: atom_id res chain seq x y z
N MET A 1 17.06 -6.09 -3.00
CA MET A 1 17.24 -5.09 -1.93
C MET A 1 17.24 -5.80 -0.58
N GLN A 2 17.99 -5.32 0.41
CA GLN A 2 18.01 -5.89 1.77
C GLN A 2 17.61 -4.81 2.78
N VAL A 3 16.83 -5.20 3.78
CA VAL A 3 16.36 -4.32 4.86
C VAL A 3 16.61 -5.02 6.19
N LEU A 4 17.17 -4.28 7.14
CA LEU A 4 17.32 -4.74 8.52
C LEU A 4 16.16 -4.17 9.34
N VAL A 5 15.46 -5.02 10.08
CA VAL A 5 14.34 -4.63 10.94
C VAL A 5 14.61 -5.05 12.37
N HIS A 6 14.18 -4.20 13.31
CA HIS A 6 14.15 -4.55 14.73
C HIS A 6 12.87 -5.31 15.04
N LEU A 7 12.98 -6.43 15.75
CA LEU A 7 11.87 -7.21 16.25
C LEU A 7 12.09 -7.46 17.74
N PRO A 8 11.03 -7.45 18.57
CA PRO A 8 11.11 -7.93 19.94
C PRO A 8 11.75 -9.32 20.02
N ASP A 9 12.60 -9.54 21.02
CA ASP A 9 13.41 -10.77 21.12
C ASP A 9 12.56 -12.04 21.18
N ASP A 10 11.43 -11.99 21.88
CA ASP A 10 10.46 -13.09 21.98
C ASP A 10 9.88 -13.46 20.60
N LEU A 11 9.49 -12.46 19.82
CA LEU A 11 8.97 -12.65 18.47
C LEU A 11 10.06 -13.14 17.52
N ALA A 12 11.27 -12.59 17.62
CA ALA A 12 12.41 -13.02 16.82
C ALA A 12 12.79 -14.48 17.10
N ASN A 13 12.73 -14.90 18.37
CA ASN A 13 13.01 -16.28 18.77
C ASN A 13 11.96 -17.24 18.23
N ARG A 14 10.66 -16.91 18.37
CA ARG A 14 9.56 -17.70 17.81
C ARG A 14 9.66 -17.81 16.29
N PHE A 15 9.92 -16.70 15.60
CA PHE A 15 10.12 -16.70 14.16
C PHE A 15 11.27 -17.62 13.74
N LYS A 16 12.42 -17.54 14.43
CA LYS A 16 13.59 -18.37 14.15
C LYS A 16 13.35 -19.86 14.44
N SER A 17 12.54 -20.20 15.45
CA SER A 17 12.21 -21.59 15.80
C SER A 17 11.19 -22.21 14.85
N THR A 18 10.24 -21.41 14.36
CA THR A 18 9.14 -21.91 13.52
C THR A 18 9.50 -21.90 12.04
N VAL A 19 10.29 -20.92 11.58
CA VAL A 19 10.61 -20.76 10.14
C VAL A 19 12.06 -21.19 9.86
N PRO A 20 12.26 -22.20 8.98
CA PRO A 20 13.59 -22.67 8.60
C PRO A 20 14.47 -21.55 8.04
N LYS A 21 15.76 -21.56 8.39
CA LYS A 21 16.72 -20.47 8.06
C LYS A 21 16.68 -20.02 6.59
N ARG A 22 16.51 -20.96 5.64
CA ARG A 22 16.49 -20.68 4.20
C ARG A 22 15.17 -20.11 3.67
N LEU A 23 14.09 -20.17 4.47
CA LEU A 23 12.76 -19.72 4.08
C LEU A 23 12.33 -18.42 4.78
N ARG A 24 13.15 -17.91 5.71
CA ARG A 24 12.81 -16.73 6.54
C ARG A 24 12.53 -15.49 5.69
N SER A 25 13.38 -15.17 4.73
CA SER A 25 13.17 -13.99 3.87
C SER A 25 11.93 -14.16 2.98
N ALA A 26 11.66 -15.38 2.48
CA ALA A 26 10.47 -15.67 1.69
C ALA A 26 9.18 -15.54 2.53
N PHE A 27 9.21 -16.02 3.77
CA PHE A 27 8.11 -15.88 4.71
C PHE A 27 7.79 -14.41 5.01
N ILE A 28 8.81 -13.60 5.28
CA ILE A 28 8.62 -12.17 5.52
C ILE A 28 8.14 -11.45 4.27
N ALA A 29 8.64 -11.81 3.08
CA ALA A 29 8.18 -11.24 1.83
C ALA A 29 6.69 -11.52 1.58
N ASP A 30 6.23 -12.76 1.75
CA ASP A 30 4.82 -13.13 1.62
C ASP A 30 3.94 -12.39 2.64
N LEU A 31 4.39 -12.29 3.89
CA LEU A 31 3.68 -11.56 4.94
C LEU A 31 3.56 -10.06 4.62
N LEU A 32 4.63 -9.44 4.14
CA LEU A 32 4.62 -8.03 3.72
C LEU A 32 3.72 -7.82 2.50
N SER A 33 3.78 -8.68 1.49
CA SER A 33 2.93 -8.57 0.31
C SER A 33 1.44 -8.60 0.67
N LYS A 34 1.05 -9.49 1.59
CA LYS A 34 -0.34 -9.57 2.07
C LYS A 34 -0.76 -8.33 2.86
N ALA A 35 0.09 -7.88 3.79
CA ALA A 35 -0.20 -6.70 4.60
C ALA A 35 -0.29 -5.42 3.76
N ILE A 36 0.58 -5.27 2.75
CA ILE A 36 0.54 -4.14 1.82
C ILE A 36 -0.75 -4.18 1.00
N ALA A 37 -1.12 -5.33 0.43
CA ALA A 37 -2.35 -5.45 -0.35
C ALA A 37 -3.61 -5.11 0.48
N GLU A 38 -3.66 -5.52 1.75
CA GLU A 38 -4.73 -5.15 2.67
C GLU A 38 -4.75 -3.63 2.93
N GLN A 39 -3.59 -3.02 3.15
CA GLN A 39 -3.50 -1.59 3.36
C GLN A 39 -3.84 -0.79 2.10
N GLU A 40 -3.46 -1.26 0.92
CA GLU A 40 -3.82 -0.68 -0.37
C GLU A 40 -5.34 -0.76 -0.61
N ASP A 41 -5.99 -1.87 -0.25
CA ASP A 41 -7.45 -2.01 -0.33
C ASP A 41 -8.17 -1.04 0.62
N GLU A 42 -7.68 -0.85 1.84
CA GLU A 42 -8.22 0.16 2.75
C GLU A 42 -8.04 1.59 2.23
N LEU A 43 -6.86 1.91 1.68
CA LEU A 43 -6.62 3.20 1.03
C LEU A 43 -7.54 3.39 -0.19
N PHE A 44 -7.77 2.35 -0.97
CA PHE A 44 -8.68 2.37 -2.11
C PHE A 44 -10.12 2.63 -1.67
N LYS A 45 -10.60 1.95 -0.61
CA LYS A 45 -11.92 2.20 -0.02
C LYS A 45 -12.06 3.63 0.51
N LEU A 46 -11.01 4.15 1.14
CA LEU A 46 -10.99 5.54 1.61
C LEU A 46 -11.05 6.52 0.43
N ALA A 47 -10.31 6.27 -0.65
CA ALA A 47 -10.37 7.08 -1.86
C ALA A 47 -11.79 7.07 -2.47
N ILE A 48 -12.42 5.89 -2.58
CA ILE A 48 -13.83 5.79 -3.01
C ILE A 48 -14.75 6.61 -2.10
N ALA A 49 -14.56 6.56 -0.79
CA ALA A 49 -15.38 7.32 0.14
C ALA A 49 -15.21 8.83 -0.04
N VAL A 50 -14.00 9.29 -0.36
CA VAL A 50 -13.66 10.68 -0.66
C VAL A 50 -14.27 11.12 -1.99
N ASP A 51 -14.17 10.33 -3.06
CA ASP A 51 -14.77 10.65 -4.37
C ASP A 51 -16.30 10.80 -4.30
N ASN A 52 -16.95 10.06 -3.38
CA ASN A 52 -18.39 10.14 -3.17
C ASN A 52 -18.82 11.31 -2.24
N ASP A 53 -17.87 12.07 -1.69
CA ASP A 53 -18.17 13.26 -0.89
C ASP A 53 -18.54 14.44 -1.81
N PRO A 54 -19.75 15.02 -1.70
CA PRO A 54 -20.18 16.13 -2.53
C PRO A 54 -19.24 17.35 -2.47
N ALA A 55 -18.59 17.60 -1.33
CA ALA A 55 -17.67 18.71 -1.18
C ALA A 55 -16.37 18.49 -1.97
N VAL A 56 -15.99 17.23 -2.21
CA VAL A 56 -14.83 16.87 -3.03
C VAL A 56 -15.19 16.93 -4.50
N ALA A 57 -16.38 16.45 -4.90
CA ALA A 57 -16.86 16.53 -6.27
C ALA A 57 -16.93 17.99 -6.81
N GLU A 58 -17.30 18.95 -5.96
CA GLU A 58 -17.27 20.38 -6.32
C GLU A 58 -15.85 20.90 -6.54
N LEU A 59 -14.86 20.40 -5.78
CA LEU A 59 -13.45 20.73 -5.99
C LEU A 59 -12.92 20.10 -7.29
N GLU A 60 -13.26 18.84 -7.57
CA GLU A 60 -12.82 18.14 -8.78
C GLU A 60 -13.38 18.74 -10.07
N ALA A 61 -14.59 19.31 -10.03
CA ALA A 61 -15.20 19.94 -11.20
C ALA A 61 -14.36 21.09 -11.79
N ASP A 62 -13.60 21.81 -10.96
CA ASP A 62 -12.68 22.88 -11.41
C ASP A 62 -11.47 22.29 -12.17
N TRP A 63 -11.03 21.10 -11.75
CA TRP A 63 -9.87 20.39 -12.31
C TRP A 63 -10.19 19.60 -13.58
N GLU A 64 -11.46 19.25 -13.82
CA GLU A 64 -11.90 18.54 -15.03
C GLU A 64 -11.51 19.26 -16.32
N SER A 65 -11.44 20.60 -16.28
CA SER A 65 -11.01 21.43 -17.40
C SER A 65 -9.56 21.17 -17.87
N THR A 66 -8.73 20.60 -17.00
CA THR A 66 -7.30 20.32 -17.25
C THR A 66 -7.03 18.92 -17.79
N VAL A 67 -8.04 18.04 -17.85
CA VAL A 67 -7.88 16.63 -18.31
C VAL A 67 -7.32 16.52 -19.73
N GLY A 68 -7.56 17.52 -20.58
CA GLY A 68 -7.06 17.59 -21.95
C GLY A 68 -5.68 18.25 -22.11
N ASP A 69 -5.09 18.76 -21.03
CA ASP A 69 -3.82 19.48 -21.11
C ASP A 69 -2.70 18.56 -21.59
N GLY A 70 -2.00 18.97 -22.65
CA GLY A 70 -0.93 18.18 -23.27
C GLY A 70 -1.38 17.14 -24.30
N PHE A 71 -2.68 16.86 -24.43
CA PHE A 71 -3.24 16.00 -25.50
C PHE A 71 -3.55 16.74 -26.79
N ALA A 72 -3.45 18.08 -26.80
CA ALA A 72 -3.44 18.86 -28.02
C ALA A 72 -2.12 18.63 -28.78
N THR A 73 -2.02 17.49 -29.46
CA THR A 73 -0.99 17.22 -30.47
C THR A 73 -1.08 18.28 -31.57
N ARG A 74 0.05 18.97 -31.79
CA ARG A 74 0.39 19.62 -33.06
C ARG A 74 0.43 18.62 -34.20
#